data_AF-A0A1F0TCI2-F1
#
_entry.id   AF-A0A1F0TCI2-F1
#
_cell.length_a   1.000
_cell.length_b   1.000
_cell.length_c   1.000
_cell.angle_alpha   90.00
_cell.angle_beta   90.00
_cell.angle_gamma   90.00
#
_symmetry.space_group_name_H-M   'P 1'
#
loop_
_entity.id
_entity.type
_entity.pdbx_description
1 polymer ?
#
loop_
_entity_poly.entity_id
_entity_poly.type
_entity_poly.pdbx_seq_one_letter_code
_entity_poly.pdbx_strand_id
1 'polypeptide(L)'
;MKEIVYFGTYTRRISQGIYKADFDTETGKLSNLELFAAEPSPTYLAFDQHQHLYTVGSHDGKGGIAAYKTDGVLLNHVVEEGAPHCYVAVDEKRSLVYGANYHKGQVLVYKRKEDGCLELADKVQHTGHGPHENQASPHVHYTDLTPDQYLVTCDLGTDEVITYDVDLEGKLMKLASYNCNPGAGARHLVFHHHYKIAYLICELNSTIEVLIYDGVGEFEQMQVISTLPDDYSGFNGTAAIRLSKDGKFLYASNRGHDSIAVYSILADGSLELLEIVPTNGKNPRDFDLSPDQEFLIAVHQDSDNATVFKRNPETGRLAELSNEFQVPEAVCISFNK
;
A
#
# COMPACT_ATOMS: atom_id res chain seq x y z
N MET A 1 -9.30 24.49 1.38
CA MET A 1 -8.67 24.47 0.03
C MET A 1 -9.09 23.17 -0.66
N LYS A 2 -9.16 23.11 -2.00
CA LYS A 2 -9.48 21.85 -2.70
C LYS A 2 -8.23 21.15 -3.19
N GLU A 3 -8.12 19.88 -2.86
CA GLU A 3 -7.12 18.95 -3.39
C GLU A 3 -7.79 17.86 -4.21
N ILE A 4 -7.01 17.16 -5.04
CA ILE A 4 -7.49 16.00 -5.79
C ILE A 4 -7.00 14.73 -5.12
N VAL A 5 -7.93 13.81 -4.90
CA VAL A 5 -7.66 12.45 -4.44
C VAL A 5 -8.04 11.47 -5.54
N TYR A 6 -7.22 10.43 -5.72
CA TYR A 6 -7.40 9.38 -6.70
C TYR A 6 -7.74 8.06 -6.02
N PHE A 7 -8.53 7.24 -6.70
CA PHE A 7 -8.99 5.95 -6.23
C PHE A 7 -8.69 4.87 -7.26
N GLY A 8 -7.87 3.90 -6.85
CA GLY A 8 -7.70 2.63 -7.55
C GLY A 8 -8.77 1.64 -7.11
N THR A 9 -9.27 0.82 -8.03
CA THR A 9 -10.45 -0.01 -7.79
C THR A 9 -10.27 -1.43 -8.33
N TYR A 10 -11.08 -2.36 -7.83
CA TYR A 10 -11.48 -3.49 -8.67
C TYR A 10 -12.54 -3.05 -9.68
N THR A 11 -12.64 -3.76 -10.80
CA THR A 11 -13.68 -3.55 -11.82
C THR A 11 -14.52 -4.82 -11.99
N ARG A 12 -14.95 -5.42 -10.87
CA ARG A 12 -15.68 -6.71 -10.86
C ARG A 12 -17.19 -6.52 -10.88
N ARG A 13 -17.68 -5.35 -10.45
CA ARG A 13 -19.11 -5.01 -10.41
C ARG A 13 -19.40 -3.78 -11.26
N ILE A 14 -19.28 -2.59 -10.69
CA ILE A 14 -19.78 -1.34 -11.29
C ILE A 14 -18.67 -0.33 -11.60
N SER A 15 -17.50 -0.50 -10.98
CA SER A 15 -16.34 0.36 -11.26
C SER A 15 -15.87 0.17 -12.70
N GLN A 16 -15.43 1.28 -13.32
CA GLN A 16 -14.87 1.32 -14.67
C GLN A 16 -13.36 1.51 -14.70
N GLY A 17 -12.71 1.73 -13.57
CA GLY A 17 -11.26 1.92 -13.50
C GLY A 17 -10.83 2.88 -12.40
N ILE A 18 -10.07 3.90 -12.77
CA ILE A 18 -9.47 4.88 -11.86
C ILE A 18 -10.40 6.07 -11.73
N TYR A 19 -10.70 6.46 -10.49
CA TYR A 19 -11.51 7.65 -10.23
C TYR A 19 -10.67 8.75 -9.59
N LYS A 20 -11.15 9.99 -9.71
CA LYS A 20 -10.67 11.13 -8.93
C LYS A 20 -11.84 11.87 -8.29
N ALA A 21 -11.59 12.57 -7.20
CA ALA A 21 -12.57 13.42 -6.53
C ALA A 21 -11.92 14.68 -5.96
N ASP A 22 -12.74 15.68 -5.71
CA ASP A 22 -12.36 16.85 -4.93
C ASP A 22 -12.38 16.50 -3.44
N PHE A 23 -11.30 16.81 -2.73
CA PHE A 23 -11.21 16.79 -1.28
C PHE A 23 -11.06 18.21 -0.73
N ASP A 24 -12.02 18.64 0.10
CA ASP A 24 -11.95 19.94 0.78
C ASP A 24 -11.19 19.81 2.10
N THR A 25 -9.96 20.32 2.14
CA THR A 25 -9.06 20.26 3.30
C THR A 25 -9.53 21.08 4.49
N GLU A 26 -10.52 21.96 4.35
CA GLU A 26 -11.06 22.70 5.50
C GLU A 26 -12.15 21.91 6.20
N THR A 27 -12.95 21.15 5.44
CA THR A 27 -14.16 20.48 5.95
C THR A 27 -14.05 18.96 6.01
N GLY A 28 -13.07 18.37 5.31
CA GLY A 28 -12.95 16.92 5.11
C GLY A 28 -13.94 16.38 4.06
N LYS A 29 -14.64 17.24 3.31
CA LYS A 29 -15.68 16.79 2.39
C LYS A 29 -15.10 16.24 1.08
N LEU A 30 -15.50 15.03 0.71
CA LEU A 30 -15.31 14.47 -0.63
C LEU A 30 -16.48 14.83 -1.55
N SER A 31 -16.20 15.19 -2.81
CA SER A 31 -17.22 15.55 -3.81
C SER A 31 -16.74 15.36 -5.24
N ASN A 32 -17.65 15.44 -6.21
CA ASN A 32 -17.31 15.42 -7.65
C ASN A 32 -16.49 14.19 -8.07
N LEU A 33 -17.00 12.99 -7.77
CA LEU A 33 -16.37 11.76 -8.26
C LEU A 33 -16.47 11.70 -9.79
N GLU A 34 -15.32 11.59 -10.43
CA GLU A 34 -15.20 11.48 -11.89
C GLU A 34 -14.32 10.30 -12.26
N LEU A 35 -14.68 9.61 -13.35
CA LEU A 35 -13.78 8.62 -13.95
C LEU A 35 -12.57 9.36 -14.53
N PHE A 36 -11.38 9.06 -14.01
CA PHE A 36 -10.12 9.59 -14.51
C PHE A 36 -9.62 8.80 -15.72
N ALA A 37 -9.62 7.48 -15.62
CA ALA A 37 -9.21 6.59 -16.70
C ALA A 37 -9.94 5.24 -16.60
N ALA A 38 -10.36 4.70 -17.74
CA ALA A 38 -10.83 3.32 -17.82
C ALA A 38 -9.62 2.38 -17.88
N GLU A 39 -9.55 1.43 -16.94
CA GLU A 39 -8.51 0.41 -16.82
C GLU A 39 -9.12 -0.79 -16.08
N PRO A 40 -8.88 -2.05 -16.49
CA PRO A 40 -9.41 -3.19 -15.74
C PRO A 40 -8.63 -3.43 -14.45
N SER A 41 -9.34 -3.32 -13.32
CA SER A 41 -8.84 -3.54 -11.95
C SER A 41 -7.50 -2.85 -11.62
N PRO A 42 -7.43 -1.50 -11.71
CA PRO A 42 -6.28 -0.69 -11.32
C PRO A 42 -6.17 -0.59 -9.80
N THR A 43 -5.80 -1.71 -9.17
CA THR A 43 -5.93 -1.90 -7.71
C THR A 43 -4.85 -1.21 -6.88
N TYR A 44 -3.84 -0.62 -7.49
CA TYR A 44 -2.83 0.19 -6.81
C TYR A 44 -2.29 1.27 -7.74
N LEU A 45 -2.03 2.46 -7.20
CA LEU A 45 -1.64 3.65 -7.93
C LEU A 45 -0.33 4.21 -7.38
N ALA A 46 0.51 4.75 -8.27
CA ALA A 46 1.66 5.56 -7.91
C ALA A 46 1.84 6.70 -8.91
N PHE A 47 2.31 7.84 -8.45
CA PHE A 47 2.57 9.01 -9.30
C PHE A 47 4.06 9.33 -9.30
N ASP A 48 4.55 9.87 -10.41
CA ASP A 48 5.85 10.53 -10.43
C ASP A 48 5.78 12.03 -10.12
N GLN A 49 6.94 12.65 -9.94
CA GLN A 49 7.09 14.10 -9.76
C GLN A 49 6.55 14.94 -10.93
N HIS A 50 6.38 14.34 -12.12
CA HIS A 50 5.76 14.97 -13.30
C HIS A 50 4.26 14.69 -13.41
N GLN A 51 3.68 13.98 -12.43
CA GLN A 51 2.29 13.60 -12.33
C GLN A 51 1.81 12.58 -13.36
N HIS A 52 2.72 11.84 -14.01
CA HIS A 52 2.35 10.62 -14.70
C HIS A 52 1.85 9.59 -13.68
N LEU A 53 0.82 8.85 -14.05
CA LEU A 53 0.21 7.82 -13.22
C LEU A 53 0.64 6.44 -13.67
N TYR A 54 1.13 5.65 -12.72
CA TYR A 54 1.43 4.23 -12.86
C TYR A 54 0.44 3.41 -12.05
N THR A 55 -0.15 2.41 -12.67
CA THR A 55 -1.15 1.56 -12.02
C THR A 55 -0.93 0.10 -12.34
N VAL A 56 -1.35 -0.78 -11.43
CA VAL A 56 -1.68 -2.16 -11.79
C VAL A 56 -2.54 -2.12 -13.05
N GLY A 57 -2.18 -2.92 -14.06
CA GLY A 57 -2.88 -2.90 -15.33
C GLY A 57 -3.03 -4.27 -15.96
N SER A 58 -3.92 -4.35 -16.94
CA SER A 58 -4.13 -5.55 -17.74
C SER A 58 -4.58 -5.22 -19.15
N HIS A 59 -4.12 -6.02 -20.12
CA HIS A 59 -4.45 -5.83 -21.52
C HIS A 59 -4.47 -7.17 -22.24
N ASP A 60 -5.48 -7.40 -23.09
CA ASP A 60 -5.64 -8.65 -23.86
C ASP A 60 -5.51 -9.95 -23.02
N GLY A 61 -6.06 -9.94 -21.80
CA GLY A 61 -6.01 -11.08 -20.87
C GLY A 61 -4.67 -11.29 -20.16
N LYS A 62 -3.70 -10.39 -20.37
CA LYS A 62 -2.39 -10.38 -19.71
C LYS A 62 -2.36 -9.39 -18.55
N GLY A 63 -1.53 -9.68 -17.54
CA GLY A 63 -1.34 -8.85 -16.36
C GLY A 63 -0.05 -8.05 -16.43
N GLY A 64 -0.05 -6.84 -15.87
CA GLY A 64 1.09 -5.95 -16.00
C GLY A 64 0.90 -4.61 -15.28
N ILE A 65 1.56 -3.60 -15.84
CA ILE A 65 1.47 -2.21 -15.40
C ILE A 65 0.97 -1.36 -16.56
N ALA A 66 0.19 -0.32 -16.26
CA ALA A 66 -0.24 0.68 -17.21
C ALA A 66 0.30 2.05 -16.79
N ALA A 67 0.73 2.84 -17.76
CA ALA A 67 1.20 4.20 -17.58
C ALA A 67 0.25 5.19 -18.24
N TYR A 68 -0.03 6.30 -17.57
CA TYR A 68 -0.95 7.35 -18.02
C TYR A 68 -0.31 8.72 -17.86
N LYS A 69 -0.71 9.63 -18.76
CA LYS A 69 -0.44 11.06 -18.63
C LYS A 69 -1.26 11.67 -17.49
N THR A 70 -0.87 12.89 -17.13
CA THR A 70 -1.53 13.73 -16.12
C THR A 70 -3.01 14.00 -16.41
N ASP A 71 -3.42 13.94 -17.67
CA ASP A 71 -4.79 14.13 -18.15
C ASP A 71 -5.60 12.83 -18.29
N GLY A 72 -5.02 11.69 -17.91
CA GLY A 72 -5.67 10.37 -17.98
C GLY A 72 -5.55 9.68 -19.34
N VAL A 73 -4.77 10.24 -20.29
CA VAL A 73 -4.48 9.57 -21.56
C VAL A 73 -3.47 8.45 -21.34
N LEU A 74 -3.82 7.23 -21.76
CA LEU A 74 -2.93 6.06 -21.72
C LEU A 74 -1.65 6.32 -22.53
N LEU A 75 -0.50 6.03 -21.94
CA LEU A 75 0.81 6.03 -22.59
C LEU A 75 1.11 4.66 -23.18
N ASN A 76 1.22 3.64 -22.31
CA ASN A 76 1.39 2.26 -22.72
C ASN A 76 1.02 1.27 -21.62
N HIS A 77 0.77 0.02 -22.02
CA HIS A 77 0.75 -1.15 -21.15
C HIS A 77 2.07 -1.91 -21.30
N VAL A 78 2.62 -2.41 -20.19
CA VAL A 78 3.69 -3.41 -20.18
C VAL A 78 3.19 -4.64 -19.45
N VAL A 79 2.70 -5.62 -20.22
CA VAL A 79 1.95 -6.79 -19.74
C VAL A 79 2.57 -8.11 -20.21
N GLU A 80 2.37 -9.16 -19.42
CA GLU A 80 2.77 -10.53 -19.75
C GLU A 80 1.70 -11.55 -19.34
N GLU A 81 1.84 -12.78 -19.83
CA GLU A 81 0.91 -13.86 -19.48
C GLU A 81 0.85 -14.08 -17.95
N GLY A 82 -0.38 -14.21 -17.45
CA GLY A 82 -0.67 -14.38 -16.03
C GLY A 82 -1.40 -13.20 -15.40
N ALA A 83 -1.54 -13.25 -14.07
CA ALA A 83 -2.33 -12.29 -13.33
C ALA A 83 -1.65 -10.90 -13.22
N PRO A 84 -2.44 -9.82 -13.04
CA PRO A 84 -1.91 -8.47 -12.79
C PRO A 84 -1.10 -8.36 -11.49
N HIS A 85 -0.40 -7.23 -11.36
CA HIS A 85 0.29 -6.83 -10.13
C HIS A 85 -0.71 -6.53 -9.00
N CYS A 86 -0.18 -6.25 -7.81
CA CYS A 86 -0.96 -5.85 -6.63
C CYS A 86 -0.39 -4.60 -5.92
N TYR A 87 0.81 -4.15 -6.29
CA TYR A 87 1.46 -2.96 -5.75
C TYR A 87 2.35 -2.34 -6.84
N VAL A 88 2.48 -1.01 -6.82
CA VAL A 88 3.31 -0.23 -7.73
C VAL A 88 3.97 0.91 -6.94
N ALA A 89 5.26 1.17 -7.18
CA ALA A 89 5.99 2.31 -6.61
C ALA A 89 6.96 2.93 -7.61
N VAL A 90 7.37 4.17 -7.36
CA VAL A 90 8.24 4.96 -8.25
C VAL A 90 9.58 5.25 -7.56
N ASP A 91 10.69 4.99 -8.25
CA ASP A 91 12.02 5.51 -7.89
C ASP A 91 12.37 6.68 -8.81
N GLU A 92 12.24 7.88 -8.25
CA GLU A 92 12.56 9.12 -8.96
C GLU A 92 14.05 9.25 -9.30
N LYS A 93 14.92 8.77 -8.40
CA LYS A 93 16.37 8.95 -8.52
C LYS A 93 16.93 8.11 -9.67
N ARG A 94 16.38 6.92 -9.87
CA ARG A 94 16.82 5.99 -10.92
C ARG A 94 15.92 5.99 -12.16
N SER A 95 14.83 6.77 -12.15
CA SER A 95 13.78 6.70 -13.19
C SER A 95 13.28 5.28 -13.40
N LEU A 96 12.92 4.62 -12.29
CA LEU A 96 12.37 3.26 -12.30
C LEU A 96 10.95 3.25 -11.73
N VAL A 97 10.21 2.22 -12.08
CA VAL A 97 8.94 1.85 -11.45
C VAL A 97 9.03 0.39 -11.03
N TYR A 98 8.59 0.09 -9.81
CA TYR A 98 8.59 -1.26 -9.25
C TYR A 98 7.18 -1.82 -9.20
N GLY A 99 7.04 -3.13 -9.40
CA GLY A 99 5.78 -3.83 -9.29
C GLY A 99 5.89 -5.14 -8.49
N ALA A 100 4.88 -5.41 -7.66
CA ALA A 100 4.72 -6.67 -6.94
C ALA A 100 3.63 -7.52 -7.60
N ASN A 101 3.91 -8.79 -7.90
CA ASN A 101 2.90 -9.72 -8.41
C ASN A 101 2.57 -10.81 -7.37
N TYR A 102 1.40 -10.68 -6.76
CA TYR A 102 0.90 -11.59 -5.73
C TYR A 102 0.77 -13.02 -6.24
N HIS A 103 0.09 -13.23 -7.37
CA HIS A 103 -0.24 -14.58 -7.82
C HIS A 103 0.96 -15.34 -8.41
N LYS A 104 1.99 -14.61 -8.88
CA LYS A 104 3.18 -15.20 -9.48
C LYS A 104 4.37 -15.24 -8.52
N GLY A 105 4.33 -14.52 -7.39
CA GLY A 105 5.45 -14.41 -6.48
C GLY A 105 6.64 -13.69 -7.13
N GLN A 106 6.40 -12.57 -7.81
CA GLN A 106 7.40 -11.88 -8.62
C GLN A 106 7.57 -10.42 -8.22
N VAL A 107 8.81 -9.95 -8.35
CA VAL A 107 9.21 -8.54 -8.29
C VAL A 107 9.58 -8.10 -9.70
N LEU A 108 8.99 -7.02 -10.19
CA LEU A 108 9.24 -6.49 -11.53
C LEU A 108 9.81 -5.08 -11.45
N VAL A 109 10.76 -4.78 -12.32
CA VAL A 109 11.39 -3.47 -12.45
C VAL A 109 11.18 -2.95 -13.86
N TYR A 110 10.71 -1.73 -13.98
CA TYR A 110 10.46 -1.03 -15.23
C TYR A 110 11.34 0.21 -15.32
N LYS A 111 12.01 0.43 -16.46
CA LYS A 111 12.60 1.72 -16.80
C LYS A 111 11.50 2.69 -17.19
N ARG A 112 11.52 3.88 -16.58
CA ARG A 112 10.65 5.01 -16.91
C ARG A 112 11.36 5.93 -17.91
N LYS A 113 10.75 6.10 -19.07
CA LYS A 113 11.20 7.03 -20.12
C LYS A 113 10.82 8.46 -19.77
N GLU A 114 11.45 9.44 -20.43
CA GLU A 114 11.19 10.87 -20.19
C GLU A 114 9.72 11.27 -20.43
N ASP A 115 9.03 10.58 -21.34
CA ASP A 115 7.62 10.79 -21.66
C ASP A 115 6.66 10.04 -20.73
N GLY A 116 7.18 9.39 -19.68
CA GLY A 116 6.44 8.59 -18.72
C GLY A 116 6.20 7.14 -19.15
N CYS A 117 6.51 6.74 -20.39
CA CYS A 117 6.32 5.36 -20.85
C CYS A 117 7.22 4.38 -20.09
N LEU A 118 6.77 3.14 -19.97
CA LEU A 118 7.51 2.08 -19.28
C LEU A 118 8.10 1.04 -20.23
N GLU A 119 9.22 0.45 -19.81
CA GLU A 119 9.84 -0.71 -20.44
C GLU A 119 10.35 -1.67 -19.36
N LEU A 120 10.07 -2.97 -19.48
CA LEU A 120 10.53 -3.96 -18.51
C LEU A 120 12.06 -4.06 -18.52
N ALA A 121 12.69 -3.88 -17.36
CA ALA A 121 14.14 -3.97 -17.17
C ALA A 121 14.58 -5.24 -16.46
N ASP A 122 13.82 -5.66 -15.44
CA ASP A 122 14.15 -6.86 -14.68
C ASP A 122 12.92 -7.55 -14.11
N LYS A 123 13.09 -8.83 -13.79
CA LYS A 123 12.07 -9.65 -13.15
C LYS A 123 12.72 -10.70 -12.28
N VAL A 124 12.41 -10.68 -10.99
CA VAL A 124 12.90 -11.66 -10.01
C VAL A 124 11.74 -12.55 -9.58
N GLN A 125 11.99 -13.86 -9.58
CA GLN A 125 11.05 -14.88 -9.12
C GLN A 125 11.42 -15.27 -7.68
N HIS A 126 10.47 -15.15 -6.76
CA HIS A 126 10.62 -15.72 -5.42
C HIS A 126 10.26 -17.21 -5.44
N THR A 127 10.78 -17.96 -4.46
CA THR A 127 10.50 -19.38 -4.24
C THR A 127 10.35 -19.64 -2.74
N GLY A 128 9.58 -20.64 -2.35
CA GLY A 128 9.32 -20.96 -0.95
C GLY A 128 7.85 -21.19 -0.67
N HIS A 129 7.53 -21.36 0.61
CA HIS A 129 6.19 -21.53 1.16
C HIS A 129 6.24 -21.23 2.67
N GLY A 130 5.06 -21.04 3.27
CA GLY A 130 4.86 -20.86 4.71
C GLY A 130 3.87 -21.88 5.28
N PRO A 131 3.64 -21.86 6.61
CA PRO A 131 2.80 -22.86 7.28
C PRO A 131 1.30 -22.60 7.14
N HIS A 132 0.86 -21.40 6.75
CA HIS A 132 -0.56 -21.06 6.62
C HIS A 132 -1.16 -21.60 5.31
N GLU A 133 -2.47 -21.87 5.26
CA GLU A 133 -3.14 -22.42 4.06
C GLU A 133 -3.00 -21.51 2.81
N ASN A 134 -2.88 -20.20 3.04
CA ASN A 134 -2.66 -19.18 2.01
C ASN A 134 -1.17 -18.98 1.64
N GLN A 135 -0.28 -19.88 2.07
CA GLN A 135 1.18 -19.77 1.89
C GLN A 135 1.77 -20.98 1.17
N ALA A 136 0.98 -21.67 0.33
CA ALA A 136 1.46 -22.80 -0.46
C ALA A 136 2.51 -22.41 -1.54
N SER A 137 2.64 -21.12 -1.84
CA SER A 137 3.58 -20.54 -2.80
C SER A 137 3.88 -19.09 -2.46
N PRO A 138 4.92 -18.48 -3.04
CA PRO A 138 5.26 -17.07 -2.81
C PRO A 138 4.19 -16.10 -3.32
N HIS A 139 3.99 -15.02 -2.56
CA HIS A 139 3.00 -13.98 -2.79
C HIS A 139 3.59 -12.60 -2.48
N VAL A 140 4.45 -12.08 -3.37
CA VAL A 140 5.01 -10.73 -3.26
C VAL A 140 3.89 -9.70 -3.29
N HIS A 141 3.74 -8.95 -2.20
CA HIS A 141 2.65 -7.99 -2.00
C HIS A 141 3.14 -6.53 -1.92
N TYR A 142 4.44 -6.29 -1.72
CA TYR A 142 5.01 -4.95 -1.60
C TYR A 142 6.37 -4.89 -2.28
N THR A 143 6.68 -3.75 -2.91
CA THR A 143 7.97 -3.45 -3.56
C THR A 143 8.20 -1.95 -3.53
N ASP A 144 8.99 -1.44 -2.59
CA ASP A 144 9.23 0.00 -2.44
C ASP A 144 10.62 0.28 -1.84
N LEU A 145 11.01 1.55 -1.80
CA LEU A 145 12.34 1.95 -1.37
C LEU A 145 12.47 2.00 0.16
N THR A 146 13.65 1.60 0.64
CA THR A 146 14.13 1.95 1.97
C THR A 146 14.58 3.42 2.01
N PRO A 147 14.71 4.05 3.20
CA PRO A 147 15.23 5.41 3.33
C PRO A 147 16.63 5.59 2.72
N ASP A 148 17.40 4.50 2.63
CA ASP A 148 18.76 4.45 2.11
C ASP A 148 18.81 4.05 0.61
N GLN A 149 17.64 4.02 -0.07
CA GLN A 149 17.45 3.77 -1.50
C GLN A 149 17.72 2.33 -1.97
N TYR A 150 17.61 1.34 -1.09
CA TYR A 150 17.50 -0.07 -1.45
C TYR A 150 16.04 -0.41 -1.79
N LEU A 151 15.80 -1.48 -2.55
CA LEU A 151 14.44 -1.98 -2.76
C LEU A 151 14.12 -3.03 -1.70
N VAL A 152 13.01 -2.87 -0.99
CA VAL A 152 12.51 -3.87 -0.04
C VAL A 152 11.18 -4.44 -0.52
N THR A 153 11.01 -5.74 -0.34
CA THR A 153 9.82 -6.46 -0.76
C THR A 153 9.23 -7.25 0.39
N CYS A 154 7.91 -7.37 0.43
CA CYS A 154 7.21 -8.23 1.39
C CYS A 154 6.57 -9.38 0.64
N ASP A 155 6.87 -10.61 1.05
CA ASP A 155 6.31 -11.83 0.50
C ASP A 155 5.39 -12.50 1.54
N LEU A 156 4.10 -12.38 1.31
CA LEU A 156 3.08 -12.97 2.18
C LEU A 156 3.19 -14.49 2.20
N GLY A 157 3.59 -15.09 1.08
CA GLY A 157 3.58 -16.54 0.86
C GLY A 157 4.76 -17.26 1.50
N THR A 158 5.85 -16.56 1.79
CA THR A 158 7.07 -17.15 2.39
C THR A 158 7.43 -16.58 3.77
N ASP A 159 6.61 -15.68 4.31
CA ASP A 159 6.91 -14.93 5.54
C ASP A 159 8.21 -14.13 5.44
N GLU A 160 8.62 -13.69 4.24
CA GLU A 160 9.89 -13.00 4.04
C GLU A 160 9.72 -11.50 3.76
N VAL A 161 10.65 -10.72 4.29
CA VAL A 161 10.99 -9.38 3.82
C VAL A 161 12.37 -9.45 3.17
N ILE A 162 12.47 -9.15 1.88
CA ILE A 162 13.73 -9.27 1.14
C ILE A 162 14.21 -7.88 0.72
N THR A 163 15.48 -7.60 0.99
CA THR A 163 16.13 -6.37 0.54
C THR A 163 17.03 -6.63 -0.66
N TYR A 164 16.96 -5.77 -1.66
CA TYR A 164 17.75 -5.80 -2.89
C TYR A 164 18.52 -4.49 -3.06
N ASP A 165 19.76 -4.61 -3.55
CA ASP A 165 20.41 -3.50 -4.25
C ASP A 165 19.82 -3.36 -5.66
N VAL A 166 19.80 -2.12 -6.14
CA VAL A 166 19.26 -1.76 -7.46
C VAL A 166 20.30 -0.95 -8.22
N ASP A 167 20.83 -1.54 -9.28
CA ASP A 167 21.76 -0.83 -10.16
C ASP A 167 21.04 0.19 -11.07
N LEU A 168 21.82 0.99 -11.81
CA LEU A 168 21.28 2.02 -12.70
C LEU A 168 20.47 1.45 -13.88
N GLU A 169 20.63 0.16 -14.18
CA GLU A 169 19.89 -0.52 -15.24
C GLU A 169 18.62 -1.20 -14.73
N GLY A 170 18.36 -1.11 -13.44
CA GLY A 170 17.21 -1.72 -12.77
C GLY A 170 17.40 -3.19 -12.45
N LYS A 171 18.64 -3.72 -12.44
CA LYS A 171 18.90 -5.10 -12.01
C LYS A 171 18.89 -5.20 -10.50
N LEU A 172 18.19 -6.23 -10.02
CA LEU A 172 18.05 -6.51 -8.59
C LEU A 172 19.09 -7.53 -8.13
N MET A 173 19.78 -7.20 -7.04
CA MET A 173 20.74 -8.09 -6.38
C MET A 173 20.33 -8.28 -4.92
N LYS A 174 19.94 -9.51 -4.52
CA LYS A 174 19.51 -9.79 -3.14
C LYS A 174 20.66 -9.47 -2.17
N LEU A 175 20.37 -8.67 -1.16
CA LEU A 175 21.31 -8.30 -0.09
C LEU A 175 21.03 -9.10 1.18
N ALA A 176 19.78 -9.08 1.63
CA ALA A 176 19.38 -9.61 2.93
C ALA A 176 17.96 -10.17 2.88
N SER A 177 17.62 -10.98 3.89
CA SER A 177 16.31 -11.57 4.11
C SER A 177 16.01 -11.49 5.60
N TYR A 178 14.81 -11.03 5.94
CA TYR A 178 14.23 -11.17 7.26
C TYR A 178 13.02 -12.10 7.15
N ASN A 179 12.82 -12.97 8.13
CA ASN A 179 11.62 -13.79 8.23
C ASN A 179 10.76 -13.24 9.37
N CYS A 180 9.54 -12.83 9.04
CA CYS A 180 8.51 -12.55 10.05
C CYS A 180 8.06 -13.86 10.72
N ASN A 181 7.24 -13.76 11.75
CA ASN A 181 6.78 -14.95 12.47
C ASN A 181 6.12 -15.96 11.51
N PRO A 182 6.35 -17.28 11.65
CA PRO A 182 5.77 -18.26 10.75
C PRO A 182 4.24 -18.17 10.70
N GLY A 183 3.68 -18.01 9.50
CA GLY A 183 2.24 -17.82 9.26
C GLY A 183 1.75 -16.39 9.43
N ALA A 184 2.64 -15.40 9.58
CA ALA A 184 2.25 -14.01 9.76
C ALA A 184 1.83 -13.34 8.44
N GLY A 185 2.50 -13.67 7.33
CA GLY A 185 2.21 -13.16 6.01
C GLY A 185 2.57 -11.68 5.85
N ALA A 186 3.86 -11.38 5.66
CA ALA A 186 4.37 -10.03 5.41
C ALA A 186 3.63 -9.35 4.24
N ARG A 187 2.96 -8.22 4.51
CA ARG A 187 2.09 -7.58 3.52
C ARG A 187 2.66 -6.27 2.99
N HIS A 188 2.66 -5.21 3.81
CA HIS A 188 3.23 -3.89 3.50
C HIS A 188 4.17 -3.47 4.64
N LEU A 189 5.06 -2.51 4.40
CA LEU A 189 5.80 -1.87 5.49
C LEU A 189 5.84 -0.35 5.35
N VAL A 190 6.15 0.33 6.45
CA VAL A 190 6.52 1.75 6.44
C VAL A 190 7.73 1.98 7.35
N PHE A 191 8.66 2.84 6.93
CA PHE A 191 9.81 3.25 7.72
C PHE A 191 9.49 4.47 8.57
N HIS A 192 10.05 4.53 9.77
CA HIS A 192 10.07 5.77 10.54
C HIS A 192 10.97 6.82 9.86
N HIS A 193 10.56 8.09 9.88
CA HIS A 193 11.27 9.19 9.20
C HIS A 193 12.67 9.53 9.78
N HIS A 194 13.04 8.96 10.93
CA HIS A 194 14.17 9.45 11.75
C HIS A 194 14.87 8.32 12.49
N TYR A 195 14.10 7.43 13.13
CA TYR A 195 14.64 6.22 13.72
C TYR A 195 14.87 5.19 12.64
N LYS A 196 15.89 4.34 12.84
CA LYS A 196 16.13 3.18 12.01
C LYS A 196 15.17 2.05 12.41
N ILE A 197 13.88 2.31 12.21
CA ILE A 197 12.76 1.45 12.55
C ILE A 197 11.85 1.29 11.34
N ALA A 198 11.39 0.06 11.13
CA ALA A 198 10.40 -0.33 10.16
C ALA A 198 9.18 -0.92 10.88
N TYR A 199 7.98 -0.66 10.37
CA TYR A 199 6.74 -1.23 10.85
C TYR A 199 6.16 -2.12 9.76
N LEU A 200 6.24 -3.44 9.95
CA LEU A 200 5.75 -4.44 9.02
C LEU A 200 4.34 -4.87 9.43
N ILE A 201 3.37 -4.70 8.53
CA ILE A 201 2.01 -5.22 8.77
C ILE A 201 1.89 -6.64 8.20
N CYS A 202 1.44 -7.56 9.04
CA CYS A 202 1.34 -8.99 8.76
C CYS A 202 -0.14 -9.39 8.59
N GLU A 203 -0.49 -9.84 7.37
CA GLU A 203 -1.88 -10.04 6.94
C GLU A 203 -2.58 -11.15 7.70
N LEU A 204 -1.94 -12.32 7.78
CA LEU A 204 -2.60 -13.58 8.08
C LEU A 204 -2.79 -13.80 9.59
N ASN A 205 -1.93 -13.18 10.41
CA ASN A 205 -2.04 -13.26 11.88
C ASN A 205 -2.53 -11.95 12.53
N SER A 206 -2.86 -10.93 11.72
CA SER A 206 -3.37 -9.65 12.19
C SER A 206 -2.46 -8.89 13.16
N THR A 207 -1.15 -8.87 12.89
CA THR A 207 -0.15 -8.20 13.73
C THR A 207 0.63 -7.13 12.98
N ILE A 208 1.31 -6.27 13.76
CA ILE A 208 2.41 -5.44 13.29
C ILE A 208 3.68 -5.94 13.98
N GLU A 209 4.73 -6.18 13.20
CA GLU A 209 6.08 -6.38 13.71
C GLU A 209 6.86 -5.06 13.63
N VAL A 210 7.43 -4.63 14.75
CA VAL A 210 8.33 -3.48 14.81
C VAL A 210 9.74 -4.00 14.66
N LEU A 211 10.44 -3.50 13.64
CA LEU A 211 11.73 -4.00 13.20
C LEU A 211 12.79 -2.92 13.33
N ILE A 212 13.93 -3.24 13.95
CA ILE A 212 15.14 -2.42 13.89
C ILE A 212 15.78 -2.63 12.52
N TYR A 213 16.05 -1.54 11.80
CA TYR A 213 16.69 -1.55 10.48
C TYR A 213 18.16 -1.15 10.60
N ASP A 214 19.06 -1.80 9.87
CA ASP A 214 20.50 -1.47 9.92
C ASP A 214 20.90 -0.29 9.02
N GLY A 215 20.02 0.15 8.12
CA GLY A 215 20.32 1.17 7.11
C GLY A 215 20.87 0.61 5.79
N VAL A 216 20.92 -0.71 5.65
CA VAL A 216 21.34 -1.40 4.42
C VAL A 216 20.24 -2.35 3.99
N GLY A 217 19.99 -3.42 4.75
CA GLY A 217 18.95 -4.38 4.40
C GLY A 217 18.58 -5.39 5.48
N GLU A 218 19.26 -5.40 6.62
CA GLU A 218 18.97 -6.32 7.72
C GLU A 218 17.91 -5.74 8.65
N PHE A 219 17.07 -6.64 9.18
CA PHE A 219 16.02 -6.31 10.14
C PHE A 219 16.11 -7.23 11.36
N GLU A 220 15.87 -6.66 12.54
CA GLU A 220 15.75 -7.40 13.79
C GLU A 220 14.39 -7.09 14.44
N GLN A 221 13.64 -8.14 14.82
CA GLN A 221 12.33 -7.96 15.46
C GLN A 221 12.48 -7.42 16.89
N MET A 222 11.89 -6.25 17.15
CA MET A 222 11.85 -5.61 18.46
C MET A 222 10.54 -5.88 19.21
N GLN A 223 9.41 -5.84 18.50
CA GLN A 223 8.08 -5.99 19.09
C GLN A 223 7.14 -6.67 18.09
N VAL A 224 6.16 -7.40 18.61
CA VAL A 224 4.97 -7.85 17.87
C VAL A 224 3.75 -7.35 18.63
N ILE A 225 2.80 -6.72 17.93
CA ILE A 225 1.59 -6.18 18.54
C ILE A 225 0.36 -6.50 17.69
N SER A 226 -0.76 -6.83 18.35
CA SER A 226 -2.05 -7.10 17.70
C SER A 226 -2.66 -5.84 17.11
N THR A 227 -3.37 -5.99 16.00
CA THR A 227 -4.24 -4.97 15.38
C THR A 227 -5.70 -5.08 15.79
N LEU A 228 -6.04 -6.07 16.62
CA LEU A 228 -7.40 -6.41 17.01
C LEU A 228 -7.61 -6.27 18.51
N PRO A 229 -8.86 -6.06 18.97
CA PRO A 229 -9.22 -6.25 20.37
C PRO A 229 -8.92 -7.67 20.84
N ASP A 230 -8.51 -7.83 22.11
CA ASP A 230 -8.15 -9.14 22.69
C ASP A 230 -9.28 -10.18 22.65
N ASP A 231 -10.53 -9.73 22.59
CA ASP A 231 -11.73 -10.58 22.59
C ASP A 231 -12.29 -10.88 21.18
N TYR A 232 -11.65 -10.36 20.12
CA TYR A 232 -12.09 -10.65 18.75
C TYR A 232 -11.57 -12.00 18.25
N SER A 233 -12.49 -12.88 17.85
CA SER A 233 -12.18 -14.22 17.33
C SER A 233 -12.71 -14.47 15.91
N GLY A 234 -13.18 -13.43 15.22
CA GLY A 234 -13.67 -13.54 13.86
C GLY A 234 -12.55 -13.60 12.82
N PHE A 235 -12.91 -13.78 11.55
CA PHE A 235 -11.96 -13.63 10.46
C PHE A 235 -11.40 -12.21 10.43
N ASN A 236 -10.10 -12.07 10.19
CA ASN A 236 -9.48 -10.79 9.90
C ASN A 236 -8.27 -10.97 8.98
N GLY A 237 -8.02 -9.99 8.13
CA GLY A 237 -6.76 -9.81 7.44
C GLY A 237 -6.37 -8.34 7.45
N THR A 238 -5.20 -8.00 7.96
CA THR A 238 -4.73 -6.61 7.91
C THR A 238 -4.47 -6.16 6.47
N ALA A 239 -4.42 -4.86 6.21
CA ALA A 239 -4.16 -4.33 4.88
C ALA A 239 -3.12 -3.21 4.85
N ALA A 240 -3.55 -1.96 4.93
CA ALA A 240 -2.66 -0.82 4.79
C ALA A 240 -2.05 -0.44 6.14
N ILE A 241 -0.85 0.15 6.08
CA ILE A 241 -0.14 0.72 7.22
C ILE A 241 0.39 2.10 6.81
N ARG A 242 0.16 3.12 7.64
CA ARG A 242 0.57 4.51 7.36
C ARG A 242 1.12 5.16 8.61
N LEU A 243 2.16 5.97 8.45
CA LEU A 243 2.81 6.74 9.49
C LEU A 243 2.44 8.21 9.35
N SER A 244 2.11 8.90 10.44
CA SER A 244 1.95 10.36 10.42
C SER A 244 3.26 11.06 10.05
N LYS A 245 3.17 12.23 9.43
CA LYS A 245 4.34 13.00 8.96
C LYS A 245 5.30 13.40 10.08
N ASP A 246 4.80 13.59 11.29
CA ASP A 246 5.59 13.88 12.48
C ASP A 246 6.24 12.64 13.12
N GLY A 247 5.95 11.43 12.60
CA GLY A 247 6.48 10.17 13.08
C GLY A 247 5.90 9.70 14.43
N LYS A 248 4.86 10.36 14.96
CA LYS A 248 4.35 10.07 16.31
C LYS A 248 3.25 9.01 16.34
N PHE A 249 2.55 8.77 15.23
CA PHE A 249 1.39 7.89 15.18
C PHE A 249 1.42 6.97 13.99
N LEU A 250 1.02 5.72 14.23
CA LEU A 250 0.89 4.68 13.21
C LEU A 250 -0.57 4.24 13.11
N TYR A 251 -1.01 3.99 11.89
CA TYR A 251 -2.36 3.56 11.57
C TYR A 251 -2.30 2.25 10.79
N ALA A 252 -3.22 1.33 11.07
CA ALA A 252 -3.30 0.04 10.40
C ALA A 252 -4.76 -0.34 10.13
N SER A 253 -5.08 -0.85 8.94
CA SER A 253 -6.45 -1.27 8.60
C SER A 253 -6.67 -2.77 8.73
N ASN A 254 -7.88 -3.13 9.14
CA ASN A 254 -8.34 -4.50 9.37
C ASN A 254 -9.54 -4.82 8.48
N ARG A 255 -9.43 -5.87 7.65
CA ARG A 255 -10.52 -6.37 6.79
C ARG A 255 -11.18 -7.56 7.47
N GLY A 256 -12.49 -7.48 7.71
CA GLY A 256 -13.23 -8.46 8.51
C GLY A 256 -13.67 -7.86 9.84
N HIS A 257 -12.72 -7.34 10.64
CA HIS A 257 -13.07 -6.49 11.78
C HIS A 257 -13.51 -5.07 11.35
N ASP A 258 -13.15 -4.65 10.13
CA ASP A 258 -13.60 -3.42 9.48
C ASP A 258 -13.31 -2.15 10.31
N SER A 259 -12.02 -1.96 10.62
CA SER A 259 -11.54 -0.90 11.52
C SER A 259 -10.18 -0.33 11.13
N ILE A 260 -9.85 0.84 11.67
CA ILE A 260 -8.47 1.34 11.78
C ILE A 260 -7.99 1.19 13.22
N ALA A 261 -6.87 0.48 13.42
CA ALA A 261 -6.10 0.49 14.66
C ALA A 261 -5.13 1.68 14.67
N VAL A 262 -5.10 2.42 15.79
CA VAL A 262 -4.29 3.63 15.96
C VAL A 262 -3.30 3.40 17.09
N TYR A 263 -2.03 3.69 16.84
CA TYR A 263 -0.94 3.53 17.81
C TYR A 263 -0.19 4.84 18.00
N SER A 264 0.29 5.08 19.23
CA SER A 264 1.39 6.00 19.47
C SER A 264 2.72 5.28 19.31
N ILE A 265 3.70 6.01 18.78
CA ILE A 265 5.09 5.57 18.67
C ILE A 265 5.86 6.13 19.87
N LEU A 266 6.42 5.24 20.68
CA LEU A 266 7.21 5.58 21.85
C LEU A 266 8.64 6.02 21.44
N ALA A 267 9.41 6.51 22.41
CA ALA A 267 10.73 7.08 22.17
C ALA A 267 11.75 6.07 21.61
N ASP A 268 11.55 4.78 21.85
CA ASP A 268 12.38 3.69 21.32
C ASP A 268 11.85 3.13 19.97
N GLY A 269 10.75 3.68 19.46
CA GLY A 269 10.08 3.21 18.25
C GLY A 269 9.05 2.10 18.47
N SER A 270 8.86 1.62 19.70
CA SER A 270 7.80 0.65 20.00
C SER A 270 6.41 1.29 19.89
N LEU A 271 5.40 0.44 19.71
CA LEU A 271 4.00 0.84 19.54
C LEU A 271 3.19 0.60 20.82
N GLU A 272 2.35 1.57 21.14
CA GLU A 272 1.30 1.46 22.15
C GLU A 272 -0.07 1.71 21.48
N LEU A 273 -1.00 0.76 21.64
CA LEU A 273 -2.35 0.86 21.06
C LEU A 273 -3.16 1.95 21.77
N LEU A 274 -3.70 2.90 21.00
CA LEU A 274 -4.52 4.01 21.51
C LEU A 274 -6.02 3.76 21.37
N GLU A 275 -6.44 3.23 20.23
CA GLU A 275 -7.82 2.89 19.91
C GLU A 275 -7.93 2.03 18.66
N ILE A 276 -9.09 1.39 18.50
CA ILE A 276 -9.51 0.70 17.29
C ILE A 276 -10.88 1.28 16.93
N VAL A 277 -10.97 1.94 15.78
CA VAL A 277 -12.16 2.71 15.37
C VAL A 277 -12.82 2.02 14.17
N PRO A 278 -14.14 1.74 14.21
CA PRO A 278 -14.83 1.15 13.07
C PRO A 278 -14.78 2.08 11.86
N THR A 279 -14.65 1.53 10.66
CA THR A 279 -14.65 2.33 9.43
C THR A 279 -16.02 2.52 8.80
N ASN A 280 -17.07 1.90 9.35
CA ASN A 280 -18.45 2.01 8.84
C ASN A 280 -18.55 1.73 7.32
N GLY A 281 -17.79 0.75 6.89
CA GLY A 281 -17.81 0.12 5.59
C GLY A 281 -17.20 -1.28 5.72
N LYS A 282 -17.04 -2.00 4.61
CA LYS A 282 -16.58 -3.39 4.61
C LYS A 282 -15.26 -3.57 3.89
N ASN A 283 -14.33 -4.25 4.54
CA ASN A 283 -12.99 -4.53 4.04
C ASN A 283 -12.22 -3.25 3.65
N PRO A 284 -11.84 -2.39 4.63
CA PRO A 284 -11.03 -1.19 4.40
C PRO A 284 -9.63 -1.58 3.92
N ARG A 285 -9.50 -1.75 2.61
CA ARG A 285 -8.31 -2.35 1.98
C ARG A 285 -7.16 -1.35 1.85
N ASP A 286 -7.47 -0.07 1.77
CA ASP A 286 -6.48 0.99 1.83
C ASP A 286 -7.06 2.24 2.52
N PHE A 287 -6.16 3.06 3.02
CA PHE A 287 -6.45 4.38 3.55
C PHE A 287 -5.19 5.26 3.42
N ASP A 288 -5.37 6.57 3.41
CA ASP A 288 -4.25 7.51 3.49
C ASP A 288 -4.60 8.70 4.37
N LEU A 289 -3.57 9.37 4.88
CA LEU A 289 -3.69 10.65 5.54
C LEU A 289 -3.71 11.76 4.48
N SER A 290 -4.52 12.79 4.72
CA SER A 290 -4.49 13.99 3.88
C SER A 290 -3.10 14.66 3.91
N PRO A 291 -2.69 15.39 2.86
CA PRO A 291 -1.39 16.08 2.81
C PRO A 291 -1.14 17.04 3.98
N ASP A 292 -2.18 17.69 4.48
CA ASP A 292 -2.14 18.55 5.67
C ASP A 292 -2.14 17.77 7.01
N GLN A 293 -2.30 16.44 6.97
CA GLN A 293 -2.31 15.52 8.13
C GLN A 293 -3.48 15.72 9.09
N GLU A 294 -4.51 16.44 8.65
CA GLU A 294 -5.69 16.78 9.45
C GLU A 294 -6.81 15.74 9.33
N PHE A 295 -6.73 14.85 8.33
CA PHE A 295 -7.75 13.84 8.04
C PHE A 295 -7.13 12.50 7.68
N LEU A 296 -7.93 11.45 7.85
CA LEU A 296 -7.66 10.10 7.34
C LEU A 296 -8.87 9.64 6.54
N ILE A 297 -8.65 9.06 5.36
CA ILE A 297 -9.72 8.58 4.49
C ILE A 297 -9.51 7.09 4.23
N ALA A 298 -10.48 6.27 4.65
CA ALA A 298 -10.48 4.82 4.40
C ALA A 298 -11.46 4.47 3.29
N VAL A 299 -11.04 3.59 2.37
CA VAL A 299 -11.88 3.14 1.24
C VAL A 299 -12.21 1.65 1.36
N HIS A 300 -13.45 1.31 1.01
CA HIS A 300 -14.01 -0.02 1.29
C HIS A 300 -14.25 -0.80 0.01
N GLN A 301 -13.64 -1.99 -0.05
CA GLN A 301 -13.72 -2.86 -1.22
C GLN A 301 -15.15 -3.34 -1.50
N ASP A 302 -15.89 -3.67 -0.44
CA ASP A 302 -17.12 -4.47 -0.56
C ASP A 302 -18.41 -3.71 -0.23
N SER A 303 -18.30 -2.45 0.20
CA SER A 303 -19.45 -1.59 0.51
C SER A 303 -19.52 -0.29 -0.31
N ASP A 304 -18.58 -0.08 -1.24
CA ASP A 304 -18.59 1.02 -2.22
C ASP A 304 -18.62 2.44 -1.61
N ASN A 305 -18.12 2.61 -0.39
CA ASN A 305 -18.07 3.89 0.30
C ASN A 305 -16.66 4.25 0.80
N ALA A 306 -16.42 5.54 1.01
CA ALA A 306 -15.26 6.07 1.69
C ALA A 306 -15.67 6.72 3.02
N THR A 307 -14.90 6.44 4.07
CA THR A 307 -15.07 7.05 5.39
C THR A 307 -13.97 8.04 5.64
N VAL A 308 -14.36 9.26 6.00
CA VAL A 308 -13.47 10.38 6.34
C VAL A 308 -13.48 10.57 7.85
N PHE A 309 -12.29 10.59 8.44
CA PHE A 309 -12.05 10.89 9.84
C PHE A 309 -11.34 12.23 9.96
N LYS A 310 -11.74 13.04 10.94
CA LYS A 310 -10.89 14.10 11.47
C LYS A 310 -9.83 13.45 12.36
N ARG A 311 -8.56 13.71 12.06
CA ARG A 311 -7.43 13.29 12.89
C ARG A 311 -7.13 14.38 13.91
N ASN A 312 -6.94 13.98 15.17
CA ASN A 312 -6.32 14.87 16.16
C ASN A 312 -4.79 14.75 16.04
N PRO A 313 -4.06 15.81 15.64
CA PRO A 313 -2.62 15.73 15.45
C PRO A 313 -1.82 15.54 16.76
N GLU A 314 -2.38 15.94 17.91
CA GLU A 314 -1.71 15.82 19.21
C GLU A 314 -1.89 14.44 19.84
N THR A 315 -3.02 13.77 19.57
CA THR A 315 -3.35 12.48 20.18
C THR A 315 -3.39 11.33 19.18
N GLY A 316 -3.28 11.58 17.88
CA GLY A 316 -3.40 10.60 16.80
C GLY A 316 -4.82 10.08 16.56
N ARG A 317 -5.73 10.27 17.51
CA ARG A 317 -7.09 9.72 17.51
C ARG A 317 -7.95 10.21 16.35
N LEU A 318 -8.92 9.39 15.97
CA LEU A 318 -9.81 9.57 14.82
C LEU A 318 -11.25 9.81 15.29
N ALA A 319 -11.88 10.86 14.75
CA ALA A 319 -13.31 11.09 14.88
C ALA A 319 -13.96 11.04 13.50
N GLU A 320 -14.92 10.14 13.30
CA GLU A 320 -15.63 10.05 12.02
C GLU A 320 -16.36 11.37 11.71
N LEU A 321 -16.22 11.84 10.48
CA LEU A 321 -16.96 12.98 9.95
C LEU A 321 -18.07 12.56 8.99
N SER A 322 -17.81 11.55 8.16
CA SER A 322 -18.72 11.09 7.12
C SER A 322 -18.30 9.73 6.61
N ASN A 323 -19.27 8.88 6.25
CA ASN A 323 -19.07 7.60 5.55
C ASN A 323 -19.94 7.48 4.28
N GLU A 324 -20.55 8.58 3.85
CA GLU A 324 -21.60 8.62 2.82
C GLU A 324 -21.06 8.71 1.39
N PHE A 325 -19.79 9.10 1.23
CA PHE A 325 -19.21 9.29 -0.10
C PHE A 325 -19.08 7.96 -0.82
N GLN A 326 -19.77 7.81 -1.94
CA GLN A 326 -19.76 6.58 -2.72
C GLN A 326 -18.57 6.57 -3.67
N VAL A 327 -17.78 5.49 -3.64
CA VAL A 327 -16.71 5.21 -4.59
C VAL A 327 -16.68 3.70 -4.83
N PRO A 328 -16.92 3.24 -6.07
CA PRO A 328 -17.15 1.82 -6.33
C PRO A 328 -15.86 1.00 -6.18
N GLU A 329 -15.93 -0.08 -5.40
CA GLU A 329 -14.90 -1.12 -5.32
C GLU A 329 -13.48 -0.57 -5.05
N ALA A 330 -13.38 0.53 -4.32
CA ALA A 330 -12.11 1.21 -4.07
C ALA A 330 -11.22 0.40 -3.12
N VAL A 331 -9.97 0.23 -3.55
CA VAL A 331 -8.95 -0.58 -2.84
C VAL A 331 -7.58 0.08 -2.79
N CYS A 332 -7.46 1.28 -3.37
CA CYS A 332 -6.29 2.13 -3.26
C CYS A 332 -6.76 3.59 -3.19
N ILE A 333 -6.14 4.39 -2.34
CA ILE A 333 -6.33 5.83 -2.27
C ILE A 333 -4.97 6.52 -2.36
N SER A 334 -4.88 7.55 -3.18
CA SER A 334 -3.66 8.36 -3.30
C SER A 334 -4.00 9.82 -3.44
N PHE A 335 -3.36 10.66 -2.62
CA PHE A 335 -3.26 12.08 -2.92
C PHE A 335 -2.18 12.31 -3.97
N ASN A 336 -2.35 13.37 -4.74
CA ASN A 336 -1.29 13.91 -5.57
C ASN A 336 -0.29 14.63 -4.63
N LYS A 337 0.90 14.06 -4.42
CA LYS A 337 1.91 14.55 -3.45
C LYS A 337 3.09 15.20 -4.15
#